data_AF-A0A1H7YVQ6-F1
#
_entry.id   AF-A0A1H7YVQ6-F1
#
_cell.length_a   1.000
_cell.length_b   1.000
_cell.length_c   1.000
_cell.angle_alpha   90.00
_cell.angle_beta   90.00
_cell.angle_gamma   90.00
#
_symmetry.space_group_name_H-M   'P 1'
#
loop_
_entity.id
_entity.type
_entity.pdbx_description
1 polymer ?
#
loop_
_entity_poly.entity_id
_entity_poly.type
_entity_poly.pdbx_seq_one_letter_code
_entity_poly.pdbx_strand_id
1 'polypeptide(L)'
;GASIAVLLIRSTVTLEGDTVLRTTGGGRGGKGGLGGDGGTGGEGGPGGDGGVQTSTNASNTYNSLGGAGGYGGKGGPGGHGGVGGGGGGGPSVGVWCQPGASITNSSTTLVPELGDGGAGGEGGLDGGTGESALSRDCNPPL
;
A
#
# COMPACT_ATOMS: atom_id res chain seq x y z
N GLY A 1 -6.60 2.42 -13.86
CA GLY A 1 -6.56 2.04 -15.29
C GLY A 1 -6.01 3.19 -16.10
N ALA A 2 -5.35 2.95 -17.23
CA ALA A 2 -4.78 4.05 -18.04
C ALA A 2 -5.78 4.58 -19.08
N SER A 3 -5.69 5.86 -19.43
CA SER A 3 -6.30 6.42 -20.64
C SER A 3 -5.20 6.76 -21.63
N ILE A 4 -5.20 6.14 -22.81
CA ILE A 4 -4.14 6.29 -23.81
C ILE A 4 -4.79 6.65 -25.14
N ALA A 5 -4.35 7.72 -25.81
CA ALA A 5 -4.91 8.08 -27.12
C ALA A 5 -4.34 7.17 -28.23
N VAL A 6 -3.02 6.94 -28.22
CA VAL A 6 -2.34 6.04 -29.17
C VAL A 6 -1.30 5.17 -28.45
N LEU A 7 -1.37 3.86 -28.66
CA LEU A 7 -0.34 2.90 -28.24
C LEU A 7 0.39 2.36 -29.47
N LEU A 8 1.71 2.56 -29.54
CA LEU A 8 2.53 2.11 -30.65
C LEU A 8 3.34 0.88 -30.25
N ILE A 9 3.14 -0.22 -30.97
CA ILE A 9 3.84 -1.49 -30.75
C ILE A 9 4.57 -1.86 -32.04
N ARG A 10 5.91 -1.80 -32.02
CA ARG A 10 6.77 -2.12 -33.19
C ARG A 10 6.25 -1.48 -34.49
N SER A 11 5.82 -0.23 -34.40
CA SER A 11 5.13 0.50 -35.45
C SER A 11 5.71 1.90 -35.60
N THR A 12 5.69 2.41 -36.82
CA THR A 12 6.04 3.81 -37.12
C THR A 12 4.78 4.53 -37.56
N VAL A 13 4.45 5.63 -36.88
CA VAL A 13 3.28 6.46 -37.19
C VAL A 13 3.73 7.88 -37.51
N THR A 14 3.12 8.47 -38.53
CA THR A 14 3.24 9.89 -38.82
C THR A 14 1.95 10.58 -38.40
N LEU A 15 2.06 11.60 -37.54
CA LEU A 15 0.93 12.47 -37.21
C LEU A 15 0.93 13.67 -38.16
N GLU A 16 -0.18 13.89 -38.85
CA GLU A 16 -0.37 15.03 -39.75
C GLU A 16 -0.99 16.23 -39.01
N GLY A 17 -0.95 17.40 -39.65
CA GLY A 17 -1.54 18.63 -39.12
C GLY A 17 -2.99 18.44 -38.71
N ASP A 18 -3.37 19.09 -37.62
CA ASP A 18 -4.71 19.04 -37.01
C ASP A 18 -5.09 17.71 -36.33
N THR A 19 -4.14 16.78 -36.15
CA THR A 19 -4.37 15.59 -35.33
C THR A 19 -4.55 15.98 -33.86
N VAL A 20 -5.70 15.63 -33.27
CA VAL A 20 -5.99 15.82 -31.85
C VAL A 20 -5.76 14.51 -31.09
N LEU A 21 -4.81 14.54 -30.16
CA LEU A 21 -4.57 13.44 -29.22
C LEU A 21 -5.44 13.67 -27.97
N ARG A 22 -6.55 12.95 -27.87
CA ARG A 22 -7.50 13.12 -26.77
C ARG A 22 -7.48 11.93 -25.80
N THR A 23 -7.35 12.23 -24.51
CA THR A 23 -7.55 11.27 -23.42
C THR A 23 -8.60 11.80 -22.45
N THR A 24 -9.29 10.90 -21.74
CA THR A 24 -10.37 11.29 -20.79
C THR A 24 -9.91 11.31 -19.34
N GLY A 25 -8.62 11.04 -19.11
CA GLY A 25 -8.01 10.99 -17.80
C GLY A 25 -7.79 9.57 -17.28
N GLY A 26 -6.82 9.42 -16.40
CA GLY A 26 -6.50 8.13 -15.80
C GLY A 26 -7.57 7.65 -14.83
N GLY A 27 -7.76 6.34 -14.74
CA GLY A 27 -8.66 5.73 -13.76
C GLY A 27 -8.11 5.85 -12.34
N ARG A 28 -9.00 6.17 -11.39
CA ARG A 28 -8.68 6.29 -9.96
C ARG A 28 -8.04 5.01 -9.40
N GLY A 29 -7.12 5.18 -8.46
CA GLY A 29 -6.53 4.10 -7.68
C GLY A 29 -7.54 3.41 -6.75
N GLY A 30 -7.30 2.13 -6.47
CA GLY A 30 -8.15 1.34 -5.57
C GLY A 30 -7.96 1.73 -4.10
N LYS A 31 -9.02 1.66 -3.28
CA LYS A 31 -8.92 1.88 -1.84
C LYS A 31 -8.05 0.80 -1.18
N GLY A 32 -7.29 1.19 -0.17
CA GLY A 32 -6.55 0.28 0.69
C GLY A 32 -7.49 -0.67 1.44
N GLY A 33 -7.01 -1.89 1.70
CA GLY A 33 -7.76 -2.89 2.46
C GLY A 33 -7.92 -2.52 3.93
N LEU A 34 -8.89 -3.14 4.59
CA LEU A 34 -8.97 -3.08 6.06
C LEU A 34 -7.75 -3.77 6.67
N GLY A 35 -7.35 -3.33 7.86
CA GLY A 35 -6.31 -4.00 8.63
C GLY A 35 -6.76 -5.40 9.09
N GLY A 36 -5.79 -6.29 9.30
CA GLY A 36 -6.05 -7.62 9.83
C GLY A 36 -6.44 -7.62 11.31
N ASP A 37 -7.00 -8.74 11.77
CA ASP A 37 -7.29 -8.93 13.18
C ASP A 37 -6.01 -8.98 14.03
N GLY A 38 -6.12 -8.54 15.28
CA GLY A 38 -5.03 -8.63 16.23
C GLY A 38 -4.71 -10.07 16.64
N GLY A 39 -3.47 -10.31 17.08
CA GLY A 39 -3.05 -11.61 17.59
C GLY A 39 -3.72 -11.96 18.93
N THR A 40 -3.75 -13.25 19.29
CA THR A 40 -4.17 -13.68 20.62
C THR A 40 -3.16 -13.26 21.69
N GLY A 41 -3.64 -13.04 22.92
CA GLY A 41 -2.78 -12.69 24.06
C GLY A 41 -1.92 -13.86 24.52
N GLY A 42 -0.77 -13.55 25.12
CA GLY A 42 0.14 -14.55 25.67
C GLY A 42 -0.47 -15.32 26.85
N GLU A 43 0.02 -16.55 27.06
CA GLU A 43 -0.33 -17.33 28.23
C GLU A 43 0.12 -16.65 29.53
N GLY A 44 -0.60 -16.90 30.62
CA GLY A 44 -0.25 -16.38 31.93
C GLY A 44 1.03 -17.04 32.48
N GLY A 45 1.76 -16.29 33.31
CA GLY A 45 2.96 -16.82 33.97
C GLY A 45 2.64 -17.92 34.99
N PRO A 46 3.62 -18.79 35.31
CA PRO A 46 3.46 -19.77 36.38
C PRO A 46 3.20 -19.10 37.73
N GLY A 47 2.41 -19.75 38.58
CA GLY A 47 2.25 -19.33 39.97
C GLY A 47 3.56 -19.50 40.76
N GLY A 48 3.74 -18.71 41.82
CA GLY A 48 4.92 -18.82 42.68
C GLY A 48 4.93 -20.11 43.48
N ASP A 49 6.10 -20.71 43.65
CA ASP A 49 6.25 -21.89 44.50
C ASP A 49 5.92 -21.54 45.96
N GLY A 50 5.11 -22.38 46.60
CA GLY A 50 4.85 -22.29 48.04
C GLY A 50 6.11 -22.62 48.86
N GLY A 51 6.06 -22.42 50.17
CA GLY A 51 7.21 -22.65 51.03
C GLY A 51 6.86 -22.97 52.47
N VAL A 52 7.70 -23.78 53.10
CA VAL A 52 7.66 -24.00 54.55
C VAL A 52 8.72 -23.10 55.17
N GLN A 53 8.31 -22.16 56.01
CA GLN A 53 9.23 -21.36 56.80
C GLN A 53 9.16 -21.82 58.26
N THR A 54 10.27 -22.37 58.74
CA THR A 54 10.43 -22.80 60.12
C THR A 54 11.09 -21.70 60.94
N SER A 55 10.45 -21.29 62.04
CA SER A 55 10.99 -20.34 63.01
C SER A 55 11.09 -20.99 64.37
N THR A 56 12.22 -20.84 65.04
CA THR A 56 12.51 -21.52 66.31
C THR A 56 12.84 -20.47 67.37
N ASN A 57 12.19 -20.56 68.54
CA ASN A 57 12.61 -19.82 69.73
C ASN A 57 13.14 -20.79 70.80
N ALA A 58 13.57 -20.27 71.95
CA ALA A 58 14.21 -21.05 73.02
C ALA A 58 13.36 -22.20 73.61
N SER A 59 12.09 -22.32 73.26
CA SER A 59 11.20 -23.37 73.81
C SER A 59 10.32 -24.09 72.79
N ASN A 60 10.12 -23.55 71.58
CA ASN A 60 9.24 -24.14 70.56
C ASN A 60 9.76 -23.89 69.13
N THR A 61 9.43 -24.83 68.25
CA THR A 61 9.59 -24.71 66.78
C THR A 61 8.22 -24.53 66.14
N TYR A 62 8.07 -23.49 65.31
CA TYR A 62 6.85 -23.19 64.57
C TYR A 62 7.11 -23.32 63.07
N ASN A 63 6.27 -24.11 62.39
CA ASN A 63 6.27 -24.18 60.93
C ASN A 63 5.11 -23.34 60.40
N SER A 64 5.41 -22.35 59.56
CA SER A 64 4.40 -21.68 58.74
C SER A 64 4.47 -22.22 57.32
N LEU A 65 3.32 -22.54 56.74
CA LEU A 65 3.17 -23.00 55.37
C LEU A 65 2.57 -21.87 54.54
N GLY A 66 3.32 -21.38 53.56
CA GLY A 66 2.80 -20.54 52.48
C GLY A 66 2.32 -21.45 51.35
N GLY A 67 1.04 -21.32 50.98
CA GLY A 67 0.51 -21.98 49.78
C GLY A 67 1.17 -21.45 48.51
N ALA A 68 1.19 -22.26 47.44
CA ALA A 68 1.63 -21.80 46.14
C ALA A 68 0.76 -20.63 45.65
N GLY A 69 1.39 -19.68 44.97
CA GLY A 69 0.69 -18.59 44.30
C GLY A 69 -0.16 -19.12 43.14
N GLY A 70 -1.28 -18.45 42.85
CA GLY A 70 -2.08 -18.75 41.67
C GLY A 70 -1.34 -18.40 40.38
N TYR A 71 -1.68 -19.11 39.29
CA TYR A 71 -1.21 -18.75 37.95
C TYR A 71 -1.63 -17.34 37.56
N GLY A 72 -0.79 -16.67 36.77
CA GLY A 72 -1.16 -15.42 36.12
C GLY A 72 -2.33 -15.62 35.15
N GLY A 73 -3.16 -14.59 34.98
CA GLY A 73 -4.19 -14.60 33.93
C GLY A 73 -3.56 -14.52 32.54
N LYS A 74 -4.28 -14.99 31.52
CA LYS A 74 -3.89 -14.79 30.12
C LYS A 74 -3.87 -13.29 29.79
N GLY A 75 -2.94 -12.88 28.95
CA GLY A 75 -2.94 -11.55 28.36
C GLY A 75 -4.16 -11.32 27.48
N GLY A 76 -4.56 -10.05 27.32
CA GLY A 76 -5.61 -9.67 26.37
C GLY A 76 -5.17 -9.82 24.90
N PRO A 77 -6.12 -9.91 23.96
CA PRO A 77 -5.79 -9.91 22.53
C PRO A 77 -5.14 -8.58 22.11
N GLY A 78 -4.29 -8.65 21.08
CA GLY A 78 -3.74 -7.46 20.43
C GLY A 78 -4.80 -6.66 19.68
N GLY A 79 -4.50 -5.39 19.38
CA GLY A 79 -5.35 -4.55 18.55
C GLY A 79 -5.30 -4.93 17.07
N HIS A 80 -6.32 -4.53 16.31
CA HIS A 80 -6.33 -4.69 14.85
C HIS A 80 -5.13 -3.98 14.21
N GLY A 81 -4.65 -4.54 13.11
CA GLY A 81 -3.64 -3.90 12.27
C GLY A 81 -4.14 -2.60 11.63
N GLY A 82 -3.22 -1.76 11.17
CA GLY A 82 -3.55 -0.56 10.40
C GLY A 82 -4.17 -0.90 9.04
N VAL A 83 -4.95 0.04 8.49
CA VAL A 83 -5.47 -0.05 7.12
C VAL A 83 -4.32 -0.10 6.10
N GLY A 84 -4.51 -0.85 5.01
CA GLY A 84 -3.55 -0.94 3.90
C GLY A 84 -3.42 0.37 3.12
N GLY A 85 -2.31 0.55 2.41
CA GLY A 85 -2.10 1.69 1.52
C GLY A 85 -3.04 1.70 0.33
N GLY A 86 -3.39 2.88 -0.17
CA GLY A 86 -4.18 3.06 -1.37
C GLY A 86 -3.37 2.77 -2.64
N GLY A 87 -4.05 2.28 -3.68
CA GLY A 87 -3.44 2.06 -4.99
C GLY A 87 -3.13 3.36 -5.73
N GLY A 88 -2.08 3.38 -6.54
CA GLY A 88 -1.77 4.53 -7.39
C GLY A 88 -2.83 4.77 -8.48
N GLY A 89 -3.00 6.02 -8.87
CA GLY A 89 -3.84 6.40 -10.01
C GLY A 89 -3.22 5.99 -11.34
N GLY A 90 -4.07 5.68 -12.32
CA GLY A 90 -3.61 5.34 -13.67
C GLY A 90 -3.16 6.57 -14.46
N PRO A 91 -2.30 6.40 -15.47
CA PRO A 91 -1.82 7.52 -16.27
C PRO A 91 -2.84 7.94 -17.36
N SER A 92 -2.63 9.15 -17.88
CA SER A 92 -3.32 9.72 -19.03
C SER A 92 -2.26 10.15 -20.06
N VAL A 93 -2.14 9.41 -21.16
CA VAL A 93 -1.01 9.56 -22.10
C VAL A 93 -1.49 9.76 -23.52
N GLY A 94 -0.98 10.78 -24.21
CA GLY A 94 -1.25 11.00 -25.62
C GLY A 94 -0.73 9.84 -26.47
N VAL A 95 0.60 9.66 -26.50
CA VAL A 95 1.25 8.57 -27.23
C VAL A 95 2.13 7.74 -26.30
N TRP A 96 1.94 6.43 -26.29
CA TRP A 96 2.84 5.51 -25.59
C TRP A 96 3.56 4.61 -26.59
N CYS A 97 4.89 4.72 -26.64
CA CYS A 97 5.73 3.92 -27.52
C CYS A 97 6.31 2.70 -26.78
N GLN A 98 6.19 1.51 -27.37
CA GLN A 98 6.98 0.35 -26.97
C GLN A 98 8.35 0.34 -27.68
N PRO A 99 9.33 -0.47 -27.22
CA PRO A 99 10.61 -0.60 -27.88
C PRO A 99 10.45 -0.93 -29.38
N GLY A 100 11.17 -0.18 -30.23
CA GLY A 100 11.12 -0.32 -31.68
C GLY A 100 9.89 0.34 -32.34
N ALA A 101 9.06 1.06 -31.59
CA ALA A 101 8.10 1.98 -32.16
C ALA A 101 8.71 3.38 -32.34
N SER A 102 8.22 4.12 -33.33
CA SER A 102 8.62 5.51 -33.55
C SER A 102 7.44 6.35 -33.98
N ILE A 103 7.52 7.65 -33.69
CA ILE A 103 6.53 8.61 -34.12
C ILE A 103 7.21 9.79 -34.79
N THR A 104 6.64 10.24 -35.89
CA THR A 104 7.09 11.43 -36.62
C THR A 104 5.95 12.42 -36.67
N ASN A 105 6.21 13.66 -36.28
CA ASN A 105 5.23 14.73 -36.41
C ASN A 105 5.49 15.51 -37.70
N SER A 106 4.53 15.53 -38.61
CA SER A 106 4.60 16.24 -39.90
C SER A 106 4.31 17.74 -39.75
N SER A 107 3.80 18.20 -38.60
CA SER A 107 3.39 19.58 -38.38
C SER A 107 3.92 20.14 -37.05
N THR A 108 4.01 21.47 -36.95
CA THR A 108 4.51 22.16 -35.75
C THR A 108 3.49 22.26 -34.62
N THR A 109 2.25 21.81 -34.79
CA THR A 109 1.20 22.01 -33.78
C THR A 109 0.38 20.74 -33.59
N LEU A 110 0.85 19.87 -32.70
CA LEU A 110 -0.02 18.90 -32.05
C LEU A 110 -0.93 19.66 -31.09
N VAL A 111 -2.23 19.39 -31.14
CA VAL A 111 -3.19 19.92 -30.16
C VAL A 111 -3.55 18.78 -29.22
N PRO A 112 -2.84 18.63 -28.08
CA PRO A 112 -3.16 17.59 -27.12
C PRO A 112 -4.31 18.03 -26.22
N GLU A 113 -5.33 17.17 -26.13
CA GLU A 113 -6.43 17.29 -25.19
C GLU A 113 -6.33 16.16 -24.18
N LEU A 114 -5.32 16.26 -23.29
CA LEU A 114 -5.04 15.24 -22.31
C LEU A 114 -5.89 15.45 -21.07
N GLY A 115 -6.59 14.42 -20.63
CA GLY A 115 -7.15 14.39 -19.28
C GLY A 115 -6.06 14.29 -18.22
N ASP A 116 -6.41 14.60 -16.98
CA ASP A 116 -5.50 14.45 -15.84
C ASP A 116 -5.15 12.98 -15.58
N GLY A 117 -4.01 12.75 -14.93
CA GLY A 117 -3.77 11.42 -14.36
C GLY A 117 -4.81 11.10 -13.28
N GLY A 118 -5.12 9.82 -13.11
CA GLY A 118 -6.12 9.40 -12.14
C GLY A 118 -5.70 9.75 -10.72
N ALA A 119 -6.64 10.15 -9.87
CA ALA A 119 -6.34 10.33 -8.44
C ALA A 119 -5.91 9.01 -7.80
N GLY A 120 -5.07 9.08 -6.77
CA GLY A 120 -4.76 7.94 -5.93
C GLY A 120 -5.97 7.38 -5.18
N GLY A 121 -5.85 6.13 -4.74
CA GLY A 121 -6.80 5.51 -3.82
C GLY A 121 -6.55 5.96 -2.38
N GLU A 122 -7.62 6.01 -1.59
CA GLU A 122 -7.54 6.30 -0.14
C GLU A 122 -7.01 5.08 0.63
N GLY A 123 -6.22 5.28 1.67
CA GLY A 123 -5.74 4.18 2.54
C GLY A 123 -5.00 4.66 3.79
N GLY A 124 -4.23 3.77 4.43
CA GLY A 124 -3.35 4.16 5.53
C GLY A 124 -2.27 5.16 5.10
N LEU A 125 -1.80 5.00 3.86
CA LEU A 125 -1.16 6.03 3.07
C LEU A 125 -1.94 6.12 1.76
N ASP A 126 -2.24 7.33 1.31
CA ASP A 126 -2.91 7.54 0.03
C ASP A 126 -1.99 7.20 -1.13
N GLY A 127 -2.58 6.65 -2.19
CA GLY A 127 -1.87 6.39 -3.43
C GLY A 127 -1.46 7.69 -4.13
N GLY A 128 -0.36 7.64 -4.89
CA GLY A 128 0.02 8.76 -5.74
C GLY A 128 -0.95 8.99 -6.90
N THR A 129 -1.10 10.24 -7.32
CA THR A 129 -1.80 10.59 -8.57
C THR A 129 -1.04 10.05 -9.77
N GLY A 130 -1.79 9.58 -10.78
CA GLY A 130 -1.23 9.16 -12.06
C GLY A 130 -0.62 10.34 -12.83
N GLU A 131 0.22 10.02 -13.79
CA GLU A 131 0.86 11.01 -14.67
C GLU A 131 -0.09 11.47 -15.80
N SER A 132 0.04 12.73 -16.23
CA SER A 132 -0.50 13.22 -17.50
C SER A 132 0.65 13.68 -18.40
N ALA A 133 0.79 13.06 -19.59
CA ALA A 133 1.93 13.30 -20.47
C ALA A 133 1.57 13.19 -21.96
N LEU A 134 2.19 14.04 -22.79
CA LEU A 134 1.99 14.03 -24.25
C LEU A 134 2.55 12.77 -24.90
N SER A 135 3.78 12.41 -24.54
CA SER A 135 4.42 11.18 -25.00
C SER A 135 5.09 10.46 -23.85
N ARG A 136 5.10 9.12 -23.94
CA ARG A 136 5.79 8.24 -23.00
C ARG A 136 6.61 7.21 -23.78
N ASP A 137 7.87 7.09 -23.40
CA ASP A 137 8.83 6.12 -23.95
C ASP A 137 9.09 6.26 -25.48
N CYS A 138 8.74 7.41 -26.08
CA CYS A 138 8.92 7.67 -27.50
C CYS A 138 10.31 8.23 -27.83
N ASN A 139 10.88 7.82 -28.97
CA ASN A 139 12.15 8.32 -29.49
C ASN A 139 12.05 8.64 -31.00
N PRO A 140 12.17 9.92 -31.42
CA PRO A 140 12.28 11.10 -30.56
C PRO A 140 11.00 11.33 -29.71
N PRO A 141 11.11 12.01 -28.55
CA PRO A 141 9.92 12.43 -27.80
C PRO A 141 9.10 13.46 -28.61
N LEU A 142 7.80 13.51 -28.36
CA LEU A 142 6.89 14.54 -28.93
C LEU A 142 6.94 15.83 -28.13
#